data_AF-A0A2N5Z4D1-F1
#
_entry.id   AF-A0A2N5Z4D1-F1
#
_cell.length_a   1.000
_cell.length_b   1.000
_cell.length_c   1.000
_cell.angle_alpha   90.00
_cell.angle_beta   90.00
_cell.angle_gamma   90.00
#
_symmetry.space_group_name_H-M   'P 1'
#
loop_
_entity.id
_entity.type
_entity.pdbx_description
1 polymer ?
#
loop_
_entity_poly.entity_id
_entity_poly.type
_entity_poly.pdbx_seq_one_letter_code
_entity_poly.pdbx_strand_id
1 'polypeptide(L)'
;MLKKYHASNSELQLCAHNGKEFDFPYIARRMLINGVKLPKLLDTAGKKPWEVMFLDTMELWKFGDYKNYTSLNLLTQIFNIPTPKDDIDGSMVADVYYKEKDINRIVKYCEKDVLAIAQLLLKYKGESIIEHENVESTTENRLL
;
A
#
# COMPACT_ATOMS: atom_id res chain seq x y z
N MET A 1 -5.95 1.40 15.35
CA MET A 1 -6.16 1.91 13.97
C MET A 1 -7.31 1.18 13.27
N LEU A 2 -7.18 -0.09 12.84
CA LEU A 2 -8.23 -0.81 12.09
C LEU A 2 -9.59 -0.94 12.80
N LYS A 3 -9.61 -1.12 14.14
CA LYS A 3 -10.87 -1.17 14.91
C LYS A 3 -11.68 0.13 14.85
N LYS A 4 -11.03 1.29 14.67
CA LYS A 4 -11.70 2.60 14.56
C LYS A 4 -12.52 2.71 13.28
N TYR A 5 -12.01 2.14 12.18
CA TYR A 5 -12.66 2.15 10.86
C TYR A 5 -13.58 0.94 10.63
N HIS A 6 -13.43 -0.12 11.42
CA HIS A 6 -14.30 -1.31 11.38
C HIS A 6 -15.67 -1.09 12.06
N ALA A 7 -15.81 -0.10 12.94
CA ALA A 7 -17.03 0.09 13.73
C ALA A 7 -18.19 0.77 12.96
N SER A 8 -17.91 1.44 11.83
CA SER A 8 -18.89 2.29 11.14
C SER A 8 -19.19 1.95 9.69
N ASN A 9 -18.44 1.04 9.03
CA ASN A 9 -18.66 0.73 7.61
C ASN A 9 -18.51 -0.77 7.32
N SER A 10 -19.56 -1.37 6.74
CA SER A 10 -19.60 -2.75 6.25
C SER A 10 -18.77 -2.98 4.98
N GLU A 11 -18.04 -1.98 4.48
CA GLU A 11 -17.41 -1.97 3.14
C GLU A 11 -15.90 -1.65 3.16
N LEU A 12 -15.19 -1.86 4.28
CA LEU A 12 -13.75 -1.59 4.33
C LEU A 12 -12.97 -2.54 3.39
N GLN A 13 -12.27 -1.98 2.41
CA GLN A 13 -11.35 -2.70 1.52
C GLN A 13 -9.88 -2.37 1.85
N LEU A 14 -8.99 -3.35 1.73
CA LEU A 14 -7.54 -3.09 1.72
C LEU A 14 -7.10 -2.78 0.30
N CYS A 15 -6.45 -1.65 0.10
CA CYS A 15 -5.87 -1.28 -1.17
C CYS A 15 -4.34 -1.40 -1.13
N ALA A 16 -3.75 -1.95 -2.19
CA ALA A 16 -2.31 -2.06 -2.39
C ALA A 16 -1.97 -2.05 -3.89
N HIS A 17 -0.68 -2.04 -4.21
CA HIS A 17 -0.16 -2.28 -5.54
C HIS A 17 0.64 -3.59 -5.52
N ASN A 18 0.14 -4.64 -6.19
CA ASN A 18 0.65 -6.02 -6.08
C ASN A 18 0.51 -6.65 -4.67
N GLY A 19 -0.42 -6.15 -3.85
CA GLY A 19 -0.63 -6.65 -2.50
C GLY A 19 -1.25 -8.05 -2.43
N LYS A 20 -2.02 -8.46 -3.45
CA LYS A 20 -2.58 -9.82 -3.50
C LYS A 20 -1.51 -10.89 -3.67
N GLU A 21 -0.42 -10.59 -4.37
CA GLU A 21 0.69 -11.53 -4.59
C GLU A 21 1.81 -11.37 -3.55
N PHE A 22 1.86 -10.23 -2.83
CA PHE A 22 2.92 -9.94 -1.85
C PHE A 22 2.41 -9.53 -0.45
N ASP A 23 1.94 -8.29 -0.29
CA ASP A 23 1.67 -7.68 1.03
C ASP A 23 0.73 -8.50 1.90
N PHE A 24 -0.46 -8.85 1.39
CA PHE A 24 -1.49 -9.50 2.19
C PHE A 24 -1.09 -10.93 2.60
N PRO A 25 -0.58 -11.79 1.69
CA PRO A 25 -0.05 -13.09 2.08
C PRO A 25 1.14 -13.00 3.05
N TYR A 26 2.04 -12.04 2.84
CA TYR A 26 3.21 -11.88 3.71
C TYR A 26 2.80 -11.49 5.13
N ILE A 27 1.96 -10.45 5.27
CA ILE A 27 1.45 -10.00 6.56
C ILE A 27 0.69 -11.13 7.26
N ALA A 28 -0.23 -11.81 6.58
CA ALA A 28 -1.01 -12.90 7.17
C ALA A 28 -0.12 -14.01 7.72
N ARG A 29 0.88 -14.46 6.94
CA ARG A 29 1.85 -15.49 7.37
C ARG A 29 2.68 -15.02 8.57
N ARG A 30 3.17 -13.77 8.55
CA ARG A 30 3.95 -13.20 9.67
C ARG A 30 3.12 -13.08 10.94
N MET A 31 1.83 -12.72 10.85
CA MET A 31 0.93 -12.70 12.00
C MET A 31 0.80 -14.09 12.63
N LEU A 32 0.54 -15.12 11.83
CA LEU A 32 0.43 -16.50 12.31
C LEU A 32 1.72 -16.99 12.98
N ILE A 33 2.89 -16.76 12.36
CA ILE A 33 4.20 -17.13 12.92
C ILE A 33 4.43 -16.48 14.28
N ASN A 34 3.96 -15.24 14.48
CA ASN A 34 4.16 -14.48 15.72
C ASN A 34 2.99 -14.62 16.70
N GLY A 35 2.06 -15.55 16.48
CA GLY A 35 0.90 -15.76 17.35
C GLY A 35 -0.09 -14.59 17.38
N VAL A 36 -0.03 -13.69 16.40
CA VAL A 36 -0.97 -12.57 16.26
C VAL A 36 -2.22 -13.05 15.54
N LYS A 37 -3.40 -12.84 16.16
CA LYS A 37 -4.68 -13.26 15.60
C LYS A 37 -4.92 -12.60 14.24
N LEU A 38 -5.18 -13.42 13.23
CA LEU A 38 -5.50 -12.96 11.88
C LEU A 38 -6.88 -12.25 11.87
N PRO A 39 -6.98 -11.01 11.36
CA PRO A 39 -8.25 -10.33 11.23
C PRO A 39 -9.07 -10.93 10.08
N LYS A 40 -10.41 -10.86 10.16
CA LYS A 40 -11.34 -11.37 9.13
C LYS A 40 -11.04 -10.88 7.72
N LEU A 41 -10.43 -9.70 7.61
CA LEU A 41 -10.06 -9.06 6.35
C LEU A 41 -8.90 -9.79 5.65
N LEU A 42 -7.94 -10.31 6.41
CA LEU A 42 -6.80 -11.08 5.89
C LEU A 42 -7.05 -12.60 5.88
N ASP A 43 -8.10 -13.05 6.57
CA ASP A 43 -8.55 -14.44 6.55
C ASP A 43 -9.38 -14.72 5.29
N THR A 44 -8.70 -15.13 4.21
CA THR A 44 -9.29 -15.29 2.86
C THR A 44 -9.34 -16.73 2.37
N ALA A 45 -8.82 -17.69 3.13
CA ALA A 45 -8.80 -19.09 2.73
C ALA A 45 -10.23 -19.62 2.50
N GLY A 46 -10.47 -20.22 1.34
CA GLY A 46 -11.78 -20.77 0.98
C GLY A 46 -12.85 -19.74 0.58
N LYS A 47 -12.54 -18.44 0.62
CA LYS A 47 -13.44 -17.38 0.13
C LYS A 47 -13.41 -17.33 -1.40
N LYS A 48 -14.57 -17.04 -2.00
CA LYS A 48 -14.69 -16.73 -3.42
C LYS A 48 -14.02 -15.38 -3.73
N PRO A 49 -13.57 -15.15 -4.97
CA PRO A 49 -12.91 -13.90 -5.34
C PRO A 49 -13.70 -12.63 -4.99
N TRP A 50 -15.03 -12.66 -5.12
CA TRP A 50 -15.91 -11.53 -4.78
C TRP A 50 -16.19 -11.34 -3.28
N GLU A 51 -15.81 -12.30 -2.44
CA GLU A 51 -15.91 -12.20 -0.98
C GLU A 51 -14.62 -11.61 -0.37
N VAL A 52 -13.58 -11.45 -1.18
CA VAL A 52 -12.28 -10.89 -0.75
C VAL A 52 -12.31 -9.38 -0.94
N MET A 53 -12.19 -8.66 0.18
CA MET A 53 -12.20 -7.19 0.23
C MET A 53 -10.83 -6.58 -0.06
N PHE A 54 -10.14 -7.08 -1.09
CA PHE A 54 -8.82 -6.58 -1.52
C PHE A 54 -8.94 -5.87 -2.87
N LEU A 55 -8.43 -4.65 -2.90
CA LEU A 55 -8.30 -3.81 -4.09
C LEU A 55 -6.82 -3.74 -4.48
N ASP A 56 -6.48 -4.17 -5.68
CA ASP A 56 -5.09 -4.20 -6.14
C ASP A 56 -4.94 -3.34 -7.39
N THR A 57 -4.22 -2.22 -7.28
CA THR A 57 -4.06 -1.28 -8.40
C THR A 57 -3.29 -1.89 -9.57
N MET A 58 -2.39 -2.85 -9.32
CA MET A 58 -1.70 -3.54 -10.41
C MET A 58 -2.67 -4.45 -11.16
N GLU A 59 -3.56 -5.17 -10.45
CA GLU A 59 -4.58 -6.01 -11.09
C GLU A 59 -5.61 -5.18 -11.87
N LEU A 60 -6.05 -4.04 -11.30
CA LEU A 60 -6.97 -3.11 -11.96
C LEU A 60 -6.40 -2.61 -13.30
N TRP A 61 -5.09 -2.41 -13.39
CA TRP A 61 -4.41 -2.00 -14.61
C TRP A 61 -4.31 -3.10 -15.67
N LYS A 62 -4.42 -4.37 -15.30
CA LYS A 62 -4.16 -5.48 -16.24
C LYS A 62 -5.17 -5.52 -17.39
N PHE A 63 -6.41 -5.07 -17.20
CA PHE A 63 -7.50 -5.18 -18.20
C PHE A 63 -7.61 -6.59 -18.85
N GLY A 64 -7.28 -7.64 -18.10
CA GLY A 64 -7.26 -9.03 -18.58
C GLY A 64 -5.90 -9.54 -19.08
N ASP A 65 -4.85 -8.72 -19.08
CA ASP A 65 -3.49 -9.16 -19.39
C ASP A 65 -2.89 -9.99 -18.24
N TYR A 66 -2.47 -11.21 -18.55
CA TYR A 66 -1.98 -12.18 -17.59
C TYR A 66 -0.49 -11.99 -17.22
N LYS A 67 0.31 -11.25 -18.02
CA LYS A 67 1.78 -11.25 -17.90
C LYS A 67 2.42 -9.87 -17.61
N ASN A 68 1.72 -8.96 -16.96
CA ASN A 68 2.27 -7.64 -16.67
C ASN A 68 2.48 -7.38 -15.18
N TYR A 69 3.75 -7.32 -14.79
CA TYR A 69 4.19 -6.60 -13.59
C TYR A 69 4.48 -5.15 -14.01
N THR A 70 3.49 -4.28 -13.87
CA THR A 70 3.68 -2.84 -14.12
C THR A 70 4.03 -2.19 -12.80
N SER A 71 5.19 -1.54 -12.69
CA SER A 71 5.60 -0.92 -11.45
C SER A 71 4.75 0.30 -11.10
N LEU A 72 4.57 0.55 -9.80
CA LEU A 72 3.92 1.75 -9.29
C LEU A 72 4.58 3.01 -9.85
N ASN A 73 5.92 3.06 -9.88
CA ASN A 73 6.67 4.19 -10.41
C ASN A 73 6.28 4.50 -11.86
N LEU A 74 6.25 3.49 -12.75
CA LEU A 74 5.84 3.69 -14.13
C LEU A 74 4.42 4.26 -14.23
N LEU A 75 3.48 3.72 -13.46
CA LEU A 75 2.10 4.21 -13.45
C LEU A 75 2.01 5.65 -12.93
N THR A 76 2.73 5.99 -11.88
CA THR A 76 2.75 7.38 -11.37
C THR A 76 3.26 8.37 -12.41
N GLN A 77 4.28 7.99 -13.19
CA GLN A 77 4.77 8.80 -14.30
C GLN A 77 3.73 8.94 -15.42
N ILE A 78 3.08 7.84 -15.83
CA ILE A 78 2.04 7.85 -16.88
C ILE A 78 0.87 8.78 -16.49
N PHE A 79 0.46 8.76 -15.23
CA PHE A 79 -0.68 9.54 -14.73
C PHE A 79 -0.32 10.95 -14.25
N ASN A 80 0.94 11.39 -14.44
CA ASN A 80 1.46 12.67 -13.95
C ASN A 80 1.18 12.88 -12.44
N ILE A 81 1.29 11.81 -11.66
CA ILE A 81 1.17 11.88 -10.20
C ILE A 81 2.50 12.40 -9.67
N PRO A 82 2.51 13.50 -8.90
CA PRO A 82 3.74 14.01 -8.34
C PRO A 82 4.30 12.99 -7.36
N THR A 83 5.41 12.36 -7.74
CA THR A 83 6.22 11.56 -6.84
C THR A 83 7.55 12.29 -6.64
N PRO A 84 7.95 12.54 -5.39
CA PRO A 84 9.31 13.01 -5.14
C PRO A 84 10.27 11.95 -5.69
N LYS A 85 11.36 12.37 -6.33
CA LYS A 85 12.45 11.43 -6.66
C LYS A 85 12.96 10.86 -5.34
N ASP A 86 12.72 9.57 -5.13
CA ASP A 86 13.22 8.89 -3.95
C ASP A 86 14.71 8.57 -4.10
N ASP A 87 15.39 8.68 -2.98
CA ASP A 87 16.80 8.39 -2.81
C ASP A 87 17.05 6.91 -2.46
N ILE A 88 15.99 6.13 -2.22
CA ILE A 88 16.04 4.68 -1.99
C ILE A 88 14.91 3.94 -2.74
N ASP A 89 15.14 2.66 -3.01
CA ASP A 89 14.12 1.72 -3.49
C ASP A 89 14.02 0.48 -2.58
N GLY A 90 13.09 -0.42 -2.89
CA GLY A 90 12.85 -1.64 -2.11
C GLY A 90 14.08 -2.54 -1.91
N SER A 91 15.06 -2.53 -2.82
CA SER A 91 16.30 -3.30 -2.68
C SER A 91 17.25 -2.71 -1.63
N MET A 92 17.13 -1.40 -1.36
CA MET A 92 17.99 -0.67 -0.45
C MET A 92 17.48 -0.70 1.00
N VAL A 93 16.20 -1.06 1.24
CA VAL A 93 15.57 -1.06 2.57
C VAL A 93 16.37 -1.87 3.60
N ALA A 94 16.91 -3.02 3.22
CA ALA A 94 17.71 -3.86 4.11
C ALA A 94 19.00 -3.17 4.57
N ASP A 95 19.69 -2.52 3.64
CA ASP A 95 20.94 -1.80 3.94
C ASP A 95 20.67 -0.57 4.82
N VAL A 96 19.63 0.19 4.52
CA VAL A 96 19.21 1.33 5.34
C VAL A 96 18.88 0.88 6.76
N TYR A 97 18.16 -0.25 6.92
CA TYR A 97 17.78 -0.75 8.24
C TYR A 97 18.97 -1.32 9.03
N TYR A 98 19.77 -2.19 8.43
CA TYR A 98 20.81 -2.93 9.16
C TYR A 98 22.12 -2.18 9.27
N LYS A 99 22.53 -1.43 8.25
CA LYS A 99 23.82 -0.71 8.19
C LYS A 99 23.67 0.74 8.61
N GLU A 100 22.80 1.50 7.94
CA GLU A 100 22.64 2.94 8.18
C GLU A 100 21.88 3.24 9.47
N LYS A 101 21.02 2.31 9.91
CA LYS A 101 20.13 2.46 11.07
C LYS A 101 19.13 3.61 10.94
N ASP A 102 18.80 4.04 9.73
CA ASP A 102 17.87 5.14 9.48
C ASP A 102 16.44 4.65 9.20
N ILE A 103 15.72 4.37 10.29
CA ILE A 103 14.32 3.93 10.20
C ILE A 103 13.42 5.05 9.65
N ASN A 104 13.73 6.31 9.93
CA ASN A 104 12.88 7.43 9.49
C ASN A 104 12.87 7.55 7.96
N ARG A 105 14.00 7.28 7.31
CA ARG A 105 14.11 7.22 5.84
C ARG A 105 13.23 6.13 5.24
N ILE A 106 13.19 4.95 5.86
CA ILE A 106 12.29 3.85 5.45
C ILE A 106 10.82 4.24 5.65
N VAL A 107 10.48 4.86 6.77
CA VAL A 107 9.08 5.29 7.03
C VAL A 107 8.64 6.30 5.96
N LYS A 108 9.45 7.32 5.67
CA LYS A 108 9.15 8.31 4.61
C LYS A 108 8.93 7.66 3.25
N TYR A 109 9.78 6.70 2.89
CA TYR A 109 9.64 5.93 1.66
C TYR A 109 8.29 5.17 1.62
N CYS A 110 7.93 4.45 2.67
CA CYS A 110 6.65 3.74 2.73
C CYS A 110 5.43 4.68 2.71
N GLU A 111 5.50 5.83 3.39
CA GLU A 111 4.41 6.83 3.40
C GLU A 111 4.13 7.37 1.99
N LYS A 112 5.20 7.67 1.24
CA LYS A 112 5.10 8.14 -0.15
C LYS A 112 4.51 7.09 -1.07
N ASP A 113 4.93 5.82 -0.94
CA ASP A 113 4.37 4.72 -1.74
C ASP A 113 2.87 4.55 -1.45
N VAL A 114 2.44 4.63 -0.18
CA VAL A 114 1.01 4.57 0.18
C VAL A 114 0.23 5.75 -0.41
N LEU A 115 0.78 6.96 -0.35
CA LEU A 115 0.17 8.14 -0.97
C LEU A 115 0.05 7.94 -2.48
N ALA A 116 1.11 7.49 -3.15
CA ALA A 116 1.12 7.22 -4.59
C ALA A 116 0.06 6.19 -5.00
N ILE A 117 -0.15 5.12 -4.21
CA ILE A 117 -1.21 4.13 -4.44
C ILE A 117 -2.60 4.78 -4.35
N ALA A 118 -2.84 5.62 -3.35
CA ALA A 118 -4.10 6.33 -3.20
C ALA A 118 -4.36 7.31 -4.36
N GLN A 119 -3.34 8.10 -4.73
CA GLN A 119 -3.37 9.00 -5.88
C GLN A 119 -3.70 8.26 -7.18
N LEU A 120 -3.05 7.11 -7.40
CA LEU A 120 -3.25 6.27 -8.57
C LEU A 120 -4.67 5.70 -8.63
N LEU A 121 -5.18 5.24 -7.49
CA LEU A 121 -6.55 4.75 -7.42
C LEU A 121 -7.56 5.85 -7.76
N LEU A 122 -7.36 7.09 -7.29
CA LEU A 122 -8.20 8.23 -7.65
C LEU A 122 -8.15 8.52 -9.15
N LYS A 123 -6.95 8.46 -9.76
CA LYS A 123 -6.80 8.60 -11.21
C LYS A 123 -7.54 7.52 -12.00
N TYR A 124 -7.53 6.26 -11.54
CA TYR A 124 -8.34 5.20 -12.17
C TYR A 124 -9.84 5.48 -12.09
N LYS A 125 -10.30 6.21 -11.08
CA LYS A 125 -11.70 6.65 -10.95
C LYS A 125 -12.02 7.94 -11.70
N GLY A 126 -11.04 8.58 -12.33
CA GLY A 126 -11.20 9.89 -12.96
C GLY A 126 -11.30 11.06 -11.97
N GLU A 127 -10.85 10.86 -10.73
CA GLU A 127 -10.88 11.87 -9.67
C GLU A 127 -9.60 12.71 -9.62
N SER A 128 -9.67 13.85 -8.93
CA SER A 128 -8.49 14.70 -8.65
C SER A 128 -7.54 14.03 -7.67
N ILE A 129 -6.27 14.45 -7.69
CA ILE A 129 -5.29 14.02 -6.70
C ILE A 129 -5.62 14.59 -5.32
N ILE A 130 -5.07 13.99 -4.27
CA ILE A 130 -5.13 14.52 -2.91
C ILE A 130 -4.12 15.66 -2.83
N GLU A 131 -4.59 16.86 -2.50
CA GLU A 131 -3.72 18.00 -2.24
C GLU A 131 -2.86 17.76 -0.99
N HIS A 132 -1.61 18.23 -1.02
CA HIS A 132 -0.63 17.99 0.05
C HIS A 132 -1.13 18.44 1.43
N GLU A 133 -1.91 19.51 1.49
CA GLU A 133 -2.51 20.04 2.73
C GLU A 133 -3.48 19.06 3.40
N ASN A 134 -4.02 18.10 2.64
CA ASN A 134 -4.93 17.06 3.13
C ASN A 134 -4.20 15.75 3.47
N VAL A 135 -2.88 15.73 3.43
CA VAL A 135 -2.06 14.56 3.75
C VAL A 135 -1.37 14.77 5.10
N GLU A 136 -1.57 13.84 6.03
CA GLU A 136 -0.86 13.81 7.30
C GLU A 136 0.28 12.79 7.26
N SER A 137 1.51 13.24 7.51
CA SER A 137 2.68 12.36 7.67
C SER A 137 3.00 12.11 9.14
N THR A 138 3.37 10.87 9.46
CA THR A 138 3.83 10.48 10.79
C THR A 138 5.28 10.86 11.06
N THR A 139 6.03 11.28 10.03
CA THR A 139 7.44 11.66 10.14
C THR A 139 7.67 13.17 10.19
N GLU A 140 6.70 13.98 9.73
CA GLU A 140 6.79 15.44 9.73
C GLU A 140 6.22 16.08 11.01
N ASN A 141 5.26 15.42 11.68
CA ASN A 141 4.56 15.96 12.86
C ASN A 141 5.11 15.51 14.23
N ARG A 142 6.35 14.99 14.31
CA ARG A 142 7.02 14.76 15.60
C ARG A 142 7.75 16.00 16.08
N LEU A 143 7.00 16.99 16.58
CA LEU A 143 7.50 17.88 17.61
C LEU A 143 7.41 17.12 18.95
N LEU A 144 8.57 16.60 19.39
CA LEU A 144 8.95 16.09 20.72
C LEU A 144 7.91 15.26 21.49
#